data_AF-A0A8X7UYQ9-F1
#
_entry.id   AF-A0A8X7UYQ9-F1
#
_cell.length_a   1.000
_cell.length_b   1.000
_cell.length_c   1.000
_cell.angle_alpha   90.00
_cell.angle_beta   90.00
_cell.angle_gamma   90.00
#
_symmetry.space_group_name_H-M   'P 1'
#
loop_
_entity.id
_entity.type
_entity.pdbx_description
1 polymer ?
#
loop_
_entity_poly.entity_id
_entity_poly.type
_entity_poly.pdbx_seq_one_letter_code
_entity_poly.pdbx_strand_id
1 'polypeptide(L)'
;MSGHVLNGELNGSLSLFREMVRHGVSPNEFTLSTNLKACGLLNALEKGMQIHGFCFKMGFEVMVEVGNSLVDMYSKCGGINEAERLFGSMVDTSLITWNAMIAGYVHSGCGGRALDTFRMMRERPDKFTLTSLLKACSSIGMIHGGRQIHGF
;
A
#
# COMPACT_ATOMS: atom_id res chain seq x y z
N MET A 1 -23.94 -5.93 -5.80
CA MET A 1 -24.21 -4.56 -6.32
C MET A 1 -23.13 -3.54 -5.94
N SER A 2 -22.21 -3.85 -5.00
CA SER A 2 -21.21 -2.90 -4.49
C SER A 2 -19.92 -2.76 -5.33
N GLY A 3 -19.44 -3.81 -5.98
CA GLY A 3 -18.14 -3.78 -6.68
C GLY A 3 -18.10 -2.89 -7.93
N HIS A 4 -19.15 -2.91 -8.77
CA HIS A 4 -19.18 -2.12 -10.00
C HIS A 4 -19.38 -0.62 -9.72
N VAL A 5 -20.23 -0.28 -8.74
CA VAL A 5 -20.46 1.10 -8.31
C VAL A 5 -19.19 1.69 -7.70
N LEU A 6 -18.54 0.95 -6.80
CA LEU A 6 -17.27 1.37 -6.22
C LEU A 6 -16.20 1.59 -7.32
N ASN A 7 -16.04 0.64 -8.25
CA ASN A 7 -15.09 0.82 -9.35
C ASN A 7 -15.43 2.03 -10.24
N GLY A 8 -16.72 2.32 -10.44
CA GLY A 8 -17.19 3.51 -11.12
C GLY A 8 -16.77 4.79 -10.40
N GLU A 9 -16.97 4.87 -9.09
CA GLU A 9 -16.57 6.00 -8.25
C GLU A 9 -15.04 6.19 -8.24
N LEU A 10 -14.27 5.11 -8.15
CA LEU A 10 -12.80 5.16 -8.17
C LEU A 10 -12.26 5.64 -9.53
N ASN A 11 -12.85 5.17 -10.64
CA ASN A 11 -12.49 5.67 -11.97
C ASN A 11 -12.92 7.14 -12.17
N GLY A 12 -14.06 7.53 -11.59
CA GLY A 12 -14.52 8.91 -11.54
C GLY A 12 -13.52 9.82 -10.82
N SER A 13 -13.02 9.40 -9.65
CA SER A 13 -11.99 10.11 -8.89
C SER A 13 -10.73 10.37 -9.73
N LEU A 14 -10.20 9.34 -10.40
CA LEU A 14 -9.02 9.45 -11.27
C LEU A 14 -9.27 10.36 -12.48
N SER A 15 -10.49 10.36 -13.02
CA SER A 15 -10.88 11.21 -14.14
C SER A 15 -10.94 12.68 -13.71
N LEU A 16 -11.55 12.97 -12.56
CA LEU A 16 -11.60 14.32 -11.98
C LEU A 16 -10.21 14.84 -11.64
N PHE A 17 -9.33 14.01 -11.09
CA PHE A 17 -7.92 14.37 -10.86
C PHE A 17 -7.21 14.76 -12.17
N ARG A 18 -7.42 13.98 -13.23
CA ARG A 18 -6.83 14.28 -14.54
C ARG A 18 -7.34 15.62 -15.09
N GLU A 19 -8.63 15.90 -14.96
CA GLU A 19 -9.19 17.19 -15.38
C GLU A 19 -8.67 18.35 -14.53
N MET A 20 -8.62 18.19 -13.21
CA MET A 20 -8.04 19.16 -12.29
C MET A 20 -6.64 19.59 -12.73
N VAL A 21 -5.75 18.62 -12.97
CA VAL A 21 -4.39 18.87 -13.46
C VAL A 21 -4.38 19.51 -14.85
N ARG A 22 -5.23 19.04 -15.78
CA ARG A 22 -5.34 19.61 -17.13
C ARG A 22 -5.77 21.09 -17.11
N HIS A 23 -6.61 21.48 -16.16
CA HIS A 23 -7.07 22.86 -15.97
C HIS A 23 -6.13 23.69 -15.10
N GLY A 24 -4.93 23.17 -14.76
CA GLY A 24 -3.94 23.91 -13.98
C GLY A 24 -4.28 24.08 -12.50
N VAL A 25 -5.28 23.36 -12.00
CA VAL A 25 -5.64 23.37 -10.59
C VAL A 25 -4.70 22.42 -9.85
N SER A 26 -3.98 22.92 -8.84
CA SER A 26 -3.00 22.10 -8.10
C SER A 26 -3.68 21.14 -7.14
N PRO A 27 -3.48 19.81 -7.27
CA PRO A 27 -3.87 18.84 -6.25
C PRO A 27 -3.23 19.15 -4.89
N ASN A 28 -3.94 18.79 -3.82
CA ASN A 28 -3.40 18.78 -2.47
C ASN A 28 -3.16 17.33 -1.98
N GLU A 29 -2.61 17.18 -0.79
CA GLU A 29 -2.29 15.91 -0.14
C GLU A 29 -3.51 14.99 -0.01
N PHE A 30 -4.71 15.54 0.22
CA PHE A 30 -5.95 14.77 0.29
C PHE A 30 -6.36 14.23 -1.09
N THR A 31 -6.28 15.07 -2.12
CA THR A 31 -6.54 14.65 -3.51
C THR A 31 -5.59 13.53 -3.92
N LEU A 32 -4.29 13.70 -3.66
CA LEU A 32 -3.27 12.71 -4.00
C LEU A 32 -3.50 11.39 -3.25
N SER A 33 -3.70 11.46 -1.93
CA SER A 33 -3.93 10.29 -1.08
C SER A 33 -5.16 9.50 -1.51
N THR A 34 -6.24 10.19 -1.89
CA THR A 34 -7.48 9.55 -2.36
C THR A 34 -7.30 8.87 -3.71
N ASN A 35 -6.63 9.53 -4.66
CA ASN A 35 -6.39 8.97 -5.98
C ASN A 35 -5.38 7.79 -5.94
N LEU A 36 -4.38 7.83 -5.05
CA LEU A 36 -3.48 6.70 -4.82
C LEU A 36 -4.21 5.48 -4.25
N LYS A 37 -5.14 5.69 -3.29
CA LYS A 37 -6.01 4.61 -2.79
C LYS A 37 -6.86 4.02 -3.91
N ALA A 38 -7.42 4.87 -4.78
CA ALA A 38 -8.16 4.42 -5.95
C ALA A 38 -7.29 3.58 -6.90
N CYS A 39 -6.04 4.00 -7.15
CA CYS A 39 -5.09 3.20 -7.92
C CYS A 39 -4.83 1.83 -7.28
N GLY A 40 -4.62 1.76 -5.97
CA GLY A 40 -4.41 0.50 -5.26
C GLY A 40 -5.61 -0.44 -5.34
N LEU A 41 -6.83 0.10 -5.20
CA LEU A 41 -8.07 -0.69 -5.29
C LEU A 41 -8.39 -1.16 -6.72
N LEU A 42 -8.04 -0.37 -7.72
CA LEU A 42 -8.22 -0.71 -9.13
C LEU A 42 -7.06 -1.53 -9.72
N ASN A 43 -6.02 -1.81 -8.93
CA ASN A 43 -4.76 -2.40 -9.41
C ASN A 43 -4.15 -1.63 -10.59
N ALA A 44 -4.24 -0.29 -10.55
CA ALA A 44 -3.84 0.60 -11.63
C ALA A 44 -2.43 1.17 -11.40
N LEU A 45 -1.42 0.29 -11.42
CA LEU A 45 -0.02 0.62 -11.11
C LEU A 45 0.51 1.81 -11.91
N GLU A 46 0.30 1.82 -13.23
CA GLU A 46 0.81 2.89 -14.12
C GLU A 46 0.28 4.27 -13.72
N LYS A 47 -1.02 4.37 -13.39
CA LYS A 47 -1.62 5.62 -12.92
C LYS A 47 -1.06 6.02 -11.55
N GLY A 48 -0.86 5.04 -10.67
CA GLY A 48 -0.23 5.25 -9.37
C GLY A 48 1.20 5.80 -9.50
N MET A 49 1.99 5.28 -10.44
CA MET A 49 3.34 5.79 -10.73
C MET A 49 3.33 7.21 -11.30
N GLN A 50 2.36 7.56 -12.15
CA GLN A 50 2.20 8.93 -12.64
C GLN A 50 1.91 9.90 -11.49
N ILE A 51 1.02 9.52 -10.57
CA ILE A 51 0.71 10.32 -9.38
C ILE A 51 1.94 10.40 -8.46
N HIS A 52 2.68 9.30 -8.25
CA HIS A 52 3.91 9.33 -7.48
C HIS A 52 4.95 10.29 -8.07
N GLY A 53 5.15 10.28 -9.39
CA GLY A 53 6.03 11.24 -10.07
C GLY A 53 5.59 12.69 -9.87
N PHE A 54 4.28 12.94 -9.85
CA PHE A 54 3.74 14.25 -9.49
C PHE A 54 4.04 14.61 -8.03
N CYS A 55 3.83 13.70 -7.08
CA CYS A 55 4.14 13.92 -5.67
C CYS A 55 5.61 14.32 -5.49
N PHE A 56 6.53 13.57 -6.10
CA PHE A 56 7.97 13.84 -6.03
C PHE A 56 8.33 15.21 -6.64
N LYS A 57 7.75 15.56 -7.79
CA LYS A 57 8.00 16.84 -8.44
C LYS A 57 7.53 18.04 -7.61
N MET A 58 6.49 17.84 -6.81
CA MET A 58 5.84 18.90 -6.05
C MET A 58 6.23 18.92 -4.56
N GLY A 59 7.09 18.00 -4.10
CA GLY A 59 7.56 17.95 -2.72
C GLY A 59 6.58 17.31 -1.72
N PHE A 60 5.65 16.48 -2.19
CA PHE A 60 4.68 15.80 -1.31
C PHE A 60 5.22 14.51 -0.67
N GLU A 61 6.40 14.04 -1.07
CA GLU A 61 7.04 12.82 -0.54
C GLU A 61 7.36 12.90 0.95
N VAL A 62 7.50 14.10 1.51
CA VAL A 62 7.73 14.32 2.95
C VAL A 62 6.46 14.16 3.79
N MET A 63 5.27 14.16 3.15
CA MET A 63 3.99 14.10 3.86
C MET A 63 3.64 12.64 4.17
N VAL A 64 3.50 12.33 5.46
CA VAL A 64 3.26 10.96 5.96
C VAL A 64 1.99 10.35 5.37
N GLU A 65 0.94 11.15 5.19
CA GLU A 65 -0.34 10.74 4.62
C GLU A 65 -0.18 10.27 3.17
N VAL A 66 0.59 11.02 2.37
CA VAL A 66 0.89 10.68 0.98
C VAL A 66 1.80 9.46 0.91
N GLY A 67 2.83 9.41 1.76
CA GLY A 67 3.71 8.24 1.90
C GLY A 67 2.95 6.96 2.23
N ASN A 68 2.02 7.01 3.18
CA ASN A 68 1.15 5.89 3.55
C ASN A 68 0.31 5.41 2.36
N SER A 69 -0.31 6.36 1.64
CA SER A 69 -1.08 6.04 0.44
C SER A 69 -0.23 5.45 -0.68
N LEU A 70 1.02 5.89 -0.85
CA LEU A 70 1.96 5.32 -1.83
C LEU A 70 2.37 3.88 -1.46
N VAL A 71 2.74 3.64 -0.19
CA VAL A 71 3.10 2.30 0.30
C VAL A 71 1.93 1.32 0.11
N ASP A 72 0.71 1.71 0.48
CA ASP A 72 -0.50 0.90 0.28
C ASP A 72 -0.78 0.64 -1.20
N MET A 73 -0.69 1.67 -2.05
CA MET A 73 -0.90 1.57 -3.50
C MET A 73 0.08 0.59 -4.15
N TYR A 74 1.39 0.76 -3.91
CA TYR A 74 2.41 -0.13 -4.47
C TYR A 74 2.23 -1.57 -3.97
N SER A 75 1.97 -1.74 -2.67
CA SER A 75 1.74 -3.07 -2.08
C SER A 75 0.57 -3.81 -2.73
N LYS A 76 -0.56 -3.14 -2.95
CA LYS A 76 -1.74 -3.71 -3.62
C LYS A 76 -1.54 -3.96 -5.11
N CYS A 77 -0.70 -3.14 -5.75
CA CYS A 77 -0.39 -3.24 -7.17
C CYS A 77 0.76 -4.22 -7.49
N GLY A 78 1.22 -5.02 -6.52
CA GLY A 78 2.31 -5.98 -6.70
C GLY A 78 3.72 -5.39 -6.69
N GLY A 79 3.88 -4.08 -6.47
CA GLY A 79 5.16 -3.37 -6.36
C GLY A 79 5.72 -3.37 -4.93
N ILE A 80 5.88 -4.55 -4.33
CA ILE A 80 6.29 -4.65 -2.92
C ILE A 80 7.70 -4.09 -2.66
N ASN A 81 8.59 -4.15 -3.65
CA ASN A 81 9.95 -3.62 -3.53
C ASN A 81 9.94 -2.09 -3.53
N GLU A 82 9.09 -1.47 -4.34
CA GLU A 82 8.87 -0.03 -4.37
C GLU A 82 8.23 0.45 -3.06
N ALA A 83 7.25 -0.31 -2.54
CA ALA A 83 6.66 -0.04 -1.23
C ALA A 83 7.70 -0.09 -0.10
N GLU A 84 8.59 -1.09 -0.10
CA GLU A 84 9.67 -1.18 0.89
C GLU A 84 10.67 -0.02 0.78
N ARG A 85 11.07 0.35 -0.44
CA ARG A 85 12.00 1.47 -0.65
C ARG A 85 11.41 2.77 -0.13
N LEU A 86 10.12 3.01 -0.37
CA LEU A 86 9.41 4.17 0.15
C LEU A 86 9.35 4.11 1.68
N PHE A 87 8.91 2.98 2.23
CA PHE A 87 8.85 2.75 3.68
C PHE A 87 10.18 3.05 4.37
N GLY A 88 11.29 2.57 3.81
CA GLY A 88 12.64 2.81 4.36
C GLY A 88 13.15 4.24 4.19
N SER A 89 12.55 5.04 3.31
CA SER A 89 12.89 6.46 3.11
C SER A 89 12.06 7.44 3.96
N MET A 90 10.98 6.96 4.58
CA MET A 90 10.11 7.80 5.40
C MET A 90 10.81 8.16 6.73
N VAL A 91 10.94 9.45 6.99
CA VAL A 91 11.49 9.96 8.26
C VAL A 91 10.52 9.69 9.41
N ASP A 92 9.23 9.94 9.16
CA ASP A 92 8.16 9.72 10.11
C ASP A 92 7.32 8.52 9.69
N THR A 93 7.26 7.51 10.54
CA THR A 93 6.41 6.32 10.36
C THR A 93 5.34 6.30 11.45
N SER A 94 4.08 6.14 11.06
CA SER A 94 2.97 5.95 12.01
C SER A 94 2.50 4.49 12.04
N LEU A 95 1.63 4.14 12.98
CA LEU A 95 0.96 2.84 13.04
C LEU A 95 0.35 2.45 11.68
N ILE A 96 -0.19 3.42 10.94
CA ILE A 96 -0.76 3.21 9.60
C ILE A 96 0.32 2.78 8.61
N THR A 97 1.50 3.42 8.65
CA THR A 97 2.65 3.08 7.79
C THR A 97 3.10 1.64 8.02
N TRP A 98 3.29 1.26 9.29
CA TRP A 98 3.69 -0.11 9.68
C TRP A 98 2.64 -1.14 9.24
N ASN A 99 1.35 -0.84 9.48
CA ASN A 99 0.25 -1.71 9.09
C ASN A 99 0.16 -1.90 7.57
N ALA A 100 0.37 -0.83 6.80
CA ALA A 100 0.38 -0.91 5.33
C ALA A 100 1.51 -1.82 4.84
N MET A 101 2.72 -1.68 5.38
CA MET A 101 3.87 -2.50 4.97
C MET A 101 3.72 -3.97 5.36
N ILE A 102 3.26 -4.25 6.60
CA ILE A 102 2.99 -5.61 7.07
C ILE A 102 1.92 -6.27 6.19
N ALA A 103 0.82 -5.56 5.91
CA ALA A 103 -0.24 -6.08 5.04
C ALA A 103 0.27 -6.32 3.61
N GLY A 104 1.12 -5.43 3.10
CA GLY A 104 1.77 -5.59 1.80
C GLY A 104 2.60 -6.87 1.72
N TYR A 105 3.47 -7.12 2.70
CA TYR A 105 4.24 -8.37 2.76
C TYR A 105 3.35 -9.61 2.82
N VAL A 106 2.28 -9.58 3.59
CA VAL A 106 1.32 -10.70 3.67
C VAL A 106 0.63 -10.92 2.33
N HIS A 107 0.24 -9.84 1.64
CA HIS A 107 -0.38 -9.92 0.32
C HIS A 107 0.58 -10.50 -0.72
N SER A 108 1.86 -10.11 -0.69
CA SER A 108 2.91 -10.63 -1.56
C SER A 108 3.48 -11.99 -1.14
N GLY A 109 2.87 -12.68 -0.18
CA GLY A 109 3.31 -14.01 0.29
C GLY A 109 4.63 -14.01 1.08
N CYS A 110 5.14 -12.83 1.44
CA CYS A 110 6.39 -12.62 2.17
C CYS A 110 6.17 -12.63 3.69
N GLY A 111 5.54 -13.69 4.22
CA GLY A 111 5.14 -13.76 5.64
C GLY A 111 6.30 -13.59 6.63
N GLY A 112 7.51 -14.05 6.30
CA GLY A 112 8.70 -13.83 7.14
C GLY A 112 9.04 -12.35 7.31
N ARG A 113 9.04 -11.60 6.19
CA ARG A 113 9.29 -10.15 6.19
C ARG A 113 8.20 -9.38 6.95
N ALA A 114 6.96 -9.84 6.90
CA ALA A 114 5.87 -9.28 7.70
C ALA A 114 6.16 -9.42 9.21
N LEU A 115 6.65 -10.57 9.66
CA LEU A 115 7.03 -10.81 11.06
C LEU A 115 8.24 -9.99 11.48
N ASP A 116 9.26 -9.89 10.64
CA ASP A 116 10.46 -9.10 10.93
C ASP A 116 10.12 -7.60 11.03
N THR A 117 9.26 -7.11 10.14
CA THR A 117 8.76 -5.73 10.18
C THR A 117 7.97 -5.46 11.47
N PHE A 118 7.12 -6.39 11.89
CA PHE A 118 6.42 -6.28 13.18
C PHE A 118 7.36 -6.22 14.38
N ARG A 119 8.46 -6.97 14.38
CA ARG A 119 9.46 -6.93 15.45
C ARG A 119 10.21 -5.59 15.53
N MET A 120 10.34 -4.90 14.41
CA MET A 120 10.98 -3.58 14.32
C MET A 120 10.04 -2.42 14.70
N MET A 121 8.73 -2.70 14.77
CA MET A 121 7.71 -1.70 15.03
C MET A 121 7.86 -1.11 16.43
N ARG A 122 7.86 0.22 16.51
CA ARG A 122 7.93 0.96 17.78
C ARG A 122 6.56 1.31 18.35
N GLU A 123 5.56 1.39 17.47
CA GLU A 123 4.18 1.67 17.81
C GLU A 123 3.49 0.47 18.45
N ARG A 124 2.51 0.74 19.32
CA ARG A 124 1.70 -0.34 19.90
C ARG A 124 0.84 -0.99 18.80
N PRO A 125 0.97 -2.31 18.56
CA PRO A 125 0.16 -3.00 17.57
C PRO A 125 -1.32 -2.92 17.88
N ASP A 126 -2.14 -2.80 16.84
CA ASP A 126 -3.59 -2.81 16.95
C ASP A 126 -4.19 -4.15 16.48
N LYS A 127 -5.53 -4.24 16.51
CA LYS A 127 -6.24 -5.44 16.03
C LYS A 127 -5.91 -5.75 14.57
N PHE A 128 -5.75 -4.74 13.72
CA PHE A 128 -5.43 -4.92 12.31
C PHE A 128 -4.04 -5.54 12.15
N THR A 129 -3.03 -5.02 12.87
CA THR A 129 -1.68 -5.58 12.90
C THR A 129 -1.71 -7.07 13.23
N LEU A 130 -2.38 -7.44 14.31
CA LEU A 130 -2.45 -8.82 14.80
C LEU A 130 -3.17 -9.75 13.80
N THR A 131 -4.27 -9.30 13.20
CA THR A 131 -4.97 -10.10 12.18
C THR A 131 -4.14 -10.34 10.92
N SER A 132 -3.37 -9.35 10.48
CA SER A 132 -2.47 -9.49 9.34
C SER A 132 -1.36 -10.50 9.64
N LEU A 133 -0.80 -10.49 10.84
CA LEU A 133 0.24 -11.43 11.26
C LEU A 133 -0.27 -12.86 11.42
N LEU A 134 -1.48 -13.05 11.94
CA LEU A 134 -2.09 -14.39 11.99
C LEU A 134 -2.22 -14.99 10.59
N LYS A 135 -2.60 -14.18 9.61
CA LYS A 135 -2.64 -14.60 8.20
C LYS A 135 -1.23 -14.95 7.68
N ALA A 136 -0.21 -14.18 8.04
CA ALA A 136 1.19 -14.46 7.72
C ALA A 136 1.66 -15.80 8.31
N CYS A 137 1.36 -16.06 9.59
CA CYS A 137 1.75 -17.30 10.27
C CYS A 137 1.04 -18.52 9.65
N SER A 138 -0.24 -18.39 9.30
CA SER A 138 -0.99 -19.45 8.64
C SER A 138 -0.38 -19.79 7.27
N SER A 139 -0.03 -18.79 6.45
CA SER A 139 0.60 -19.04 5.14
C SER A 139 1.98 -19.66 5.27
N ILE A 140 2.81 -19.21 6.22
CA ILE A 140 4.11 -19.83 6.50
C ILE A 140 3.94 -21.28 6.95
N GLY A 141 3.00 -21.55 7.87
CA GLY A 141 2.70 -22.89 8.36
C GLY A 141 2.27 -23.84 7.23
N MET A 142 1.43 -23.38 6.30
CA MET A 142 1.04 -24.15 5.12
C MET A 142 2.23 -24.47 4.21
N ILE A 143 3.15 -23.52 3.97
CA ILE A 143 4.35 -23.76 3.16
C ILE A 143 5.25 -24.84 3.80
N HIS A 144 5.44 -24.78 5.12
CA HIS A 144 6.22 -25.79 5.83
C HIS A 144 5.56 -27.18 5.82
N GLY A 145 4.23 -27.23 5.94
CA GLY A 145 3.46 -28.47 5.82
C GLY A 145 3.51 -29.07 4.41
N GLY A 146 3.33 -28.25 3.37
CA GLY A 146 3.38 -28.68 1.97
C GLY A 146 4.75 -29.22 1.55
N ARG A 147 5.85 -28.61 2.02
CA ARG A 147 7.21 -29.12 1.78
C ARG A 147 7.46 -30.50 2.39
N GLN A 148 6.86 -30.80 3.54
CA GLN A 148 6.99 -32.12 4.16
C GLN A 148 6.23 -33.20 3.39
N ILE A 149 5.11 -32.85 2.75
CA ILE A 149 4.30 -33.79 1.95
C ILE A 149 4.95 -34.09 0.59
N HIS A 150 5.59 -33.09 -0.03
CA HIS A 150 6.29 -33.26 -1.32
C HIS A 150 7.70 -33.87 -1.20
N GLY A 151 8.14 -34.23 0.01
CA GLY A 151 9.45 -34.82 0.28
C GLY A 151 9.48 -36.37 0.33
N PHE A 152 8.43 -37.05 -0.13
CA PHE A 152 8.32 -38.50 -0.22
C PHE A 152 8.20 -38.98 -1.67
#